data_AF-A0A9D5AV34-F1
#
_entry.id   AF-A0A9D5AV34-F1
#
_cell.length_a   1.000
_cell.length_b   1.000
_cell.length_c   1.000
_cell.angle_alpha   90.00
_cell.angle_beta   90.00
_cell.angle_gamma   90.00
#
_symmetry.space_group_name_H-M   'P 1'
#
loop_
_entity.id
_entity.type
_entity.pdbx_description
1 polymer ?
#
loop_
_entity_poly.entity_id
_entity_poly.type
_entity_poly.pdbx_seq_one_letter_code
_entity_poly.pdbx_strand_id
1 'polypeptide(L)'
;MPNSSNKFHGHNVAAFSFSSRRSAIFLVLSAFLLSIATFLFFRPFQGNRCLNSNPRSVKVVWEHSTAAGTHDLPNRHKVMGFVGIQTGFGSVRRRESLRKTWFPSDQQGLQRLEESTGLAFRFVIGRTSDNSKMSALRNEVAEYDDFILLDIQEEYSKLPYKTLAFFKAAYALFEADFYVKADDDIYLRPDRLSLLLAKERSHTQTYIGCMKKGPVFTDPKLKWYEPLSHLLGKEYFFHAYGPIYALSADVVSSLVVLRNDSYVSGT
;
A
#
# COMPACT_ATOMS: atom_id res chain seq x y z
N MET A 1 -101.62 4.86 -45.24
CA MET A 1 -102.34 4.18 -44.14
C MET A 1 -101.31 3.67 -43.13
N PRO A 2 -101.63 3.63 -41.82
CA PRO A 2 -101.22 4.71 -40.91
C PRO A 2 -100.22 4.30 -39.81
N ASN A 3 -100.05 5.29 -38.92
CA ASN A 3 -99.10 5.55 -37.86
C ASN A 3 -99.50 4.93 -36.49
N SER A 4 -98.49 4.82 -35.60
CA SER A 4 -98.54 4.67 -34.13
C SER A 4 -98.99 3.31 -33.56
N SER A 5 -98.59 2.87 -32.36
CA SER A 5 -97.39 3.01 -31.53
C SER A 5 -97.65 2.07 -30.35
N ASN A 6 -96.79 1.10 -30.07
CA ASN A 6 -96.90 0.25 -28.88
C ASN A 6 -95.62 0.32 -28.05
N LYS A 7 -95.78 0.76 -26.80
CA LYS A 7 -94.85 0.57 -25.68
C LYS A 7 -94.73 -0.92 -25.37
N PHE A 8 -93.57 -1.40 -24.91
CA PHE A 8 -93.43 -2.02 -23.58
C PHE A 8 -92.02 -2.62 -23.29
N HIS A 9 -91.61 -2.40 -22.03
CA HIS A 9 -90.63 -3.07 -21.15
C HIS A 9 -89.13 -3.04 -21.46
N GLY A 10 -88.40 -2.25 -20.67
CA GLY A 10 -86.95 -2.27 -20.55
C GLY A 10 -86.45 -3.43 -19.69
N HIS A 11 -85.27 -3.94 -20.04
CA HIS A 11 -84.53 -4.91 -19.26
C HIS A 11 -83.82 -4.24 -18.08
N ASN A 12 -83.94 -4.86 -16.91
CA ASN A 12 -83.33 -4.47 -15.65
C ASN A 12 -81.79 -4.46 -15.73
N VAL A 13 -81.18 -3.36 -15.29
CA VAL A 13 -79.76 -3.29 -14.90
C VAL A 13 -79.66 -3.75 -13.44
N ALA A 14 -79.06 -4.91 -13.19
CA ALA A 14 -78.63 -5.29 -11.86
C ALA A 14 -77.19 -4.78 -11.64
N ALA A 15 -77.04 -3.74 -10.82
CA ALA A 15 -75.75 -3.28 -10.35
C ALA A 15 -75.23 -4.25 -9.26
N PHE A 16 -74.22 -5.06 -9.59
CA PHE A 16 -73.41 -5.74 -8.59
C PHE A 16 -72.25 -4.82 -8.16
N SER A 17 -72.35 -4.31 -6.94
CA SER A 17 -71.28 -3.57 -6.26
C SER A 17 -70.13 -4.53 -5.93
N PHE A 18 -68.96 -4.33 -6.55
CA PHE A 18 -67.76 -5.13 -6.27
C PHE A 18 -66.96 -4.51 -5.12
N SER A 19 -66.78 -5.28 -4.07
CA SER A 19 -66.01 -4.95 -2.86
C SER A 19 -64.51 -4.81 -3.17
N SER A 20 -64.07 -3.56 -3.39
CA SER A 20 -62.71 -3.18 -3.79
C SER A 20 -61.68 -3.13 -2.63
N ARG A 21 -62.11 -3.22 -1.36
CA ARG A 21 -61.21 -2.90 -0.23
C ARG A 21 -60.33 -4.06 0.28
N ARG A 22 -60.74 -5.32 0.11
CA ARG A 22 -59.95 -6.46 0.63
C ARG A 22 -58.76 -6.83 -0.27
N SER A 23 -58.91 -6.71 -1.59
CA SER A 23 -57.88 -7.10 -2.56
C SER A 23 -56.65 -6.17 -2.55
N ALA A 24 -56.87 -4.87 -2.38
CA ALA A 24 -55.78 -3.88 -2.31
C ALA A 24 -54.86 -4.10 -1.10
N ILE A 25 -55.41 -4.50 0.04
CA ILE A 25 -54.63 -4.72 1.27
C ILE A 25 -53.71 -5.93 1.11
N PHE A 26 -54.18 -7.01 0.49
CA PHE A 26 -53.34 -8.19 0.24
C PHE A 26 -52.20 -7.90 -0.74
N LEU A 27 -52.43 -7.08 -1.76
CA LEU A 27 -51.39 -6.69 -2.72
C LEU A 27 -50.33 -5.76 -2.09
N VAL A 28 -50.75 -4.86 -1.19
CA VAL A 28 -49.81 -3.99 -0.47
C VAL A 28 -48.99 -4.81 0.53
N LEU A 29 -49.61 -5.75 1.25
CA LEU A 29 -48.91 -6.63 2.19
C LEU A 29 -47.92 -7.57 1.48
N SER A 30 -48.28 -8.14 0.33
CA SER A 30 -47.37 -9.01 -0.43
C SER A 30 -46.19 -8.22 -1.01
N ALA A 31 -46.42 -7.01 -1.52
CA ALA A 31 -45.35 -6.12 -1.97
C ALA A 31 -44.42 -5.70 -0.83
N PHE A 32 -44.95 -5.46 0.37
CA PHE A 32 -44.17 -5.13 1.56
C PHE A 32 -43.34 -6.32 2.07
N LEU A 33 -43.87 -7.54 1.99
CA LEU A 33 -43.12 -8.74 2.36
C LEU A 33 -42.00 -9.06 1.35
N LEU A 34 -42.24 -8.83 0.05
CA LEU A 34 -41.22 -8.97 -1.00
C LEU A 34 -40.11 -7.91 -0.88
N SER A 35 -40.44 -6.67 -0.52
CA SER A 35 -39.45 -5.62 -0.28
C SER A 35 -38.62 -5.88 0.99
N ILE A 36 -39.23 -6.39 2.06
CA ILE A 36 -38.48 -6.84 3.26
C ILE A 36 -37.59 -8.03 2.94
N ALA A 37 -38.08 -9.03 2.19
CA ALA A 37 -37.30 -10.20 1.82
C ALA A 37 -36.08 -9.82 0.96
N THR A 38 -36.26 -8.93 -0.03
CA THR A 38 -35.13 -8.40 -0.81
C THR A 38 -34.19 -7.55 0.04
N PHE A 39 -34.68 -6.76 0.99
CA PHE A 39 -33.83 -5.99 1.90
C PHE A 39 -33.04 -6.87 2.87
N LEU A 40 -33.57 -8.04 3.25
CA LEU A 40 -32.86 -9.04 4.08
C LEU A 40 -31.88 -9.89 3.27
N PHE A 41 -32.19 -10.23 2.02
CA PHE A 41 -31.30 -10.95 1.09
C PHE A 41 -30.17 -10.06 0.53
N PHE A 42 -30.41 -8.75 0.37
CA PHE A 42 -29.42 -7.75 -0.04
C PHE A 42 -28.89 -6.91 1.12
N ARG A 43 -29.01 -7.36 2.38
CA ARG A 43 -28.12 -6.81 3.41
C ARG A 43 -26.70 -7.12 2.94
N PRO A 44 -25.82 -6.12 2.77
CA PRO A 44 -24.42 -6.41 2.61
C PRO A 44 -24.04 -7.27 3.81
N PHE A 45 -23.40 -8.40 3.55
CA PHE A 45 -22.83 -9.26 4.57
C PHE A 45 -21.80 -8.41 5.33
N GLN A 46 -22.25 -7.63 6.30
CA GLN A 46 -21.41 -7.07 7.34
C GLN A 46 -21.06 -8.26 8.22
N GLY A 47 -20.18 -9.11 7.69
CA GLY A 47 -19.41 -9.99 8.53
C GLY A 47 -18.79 -9.10 9.60
N ASN A 48 -19.09 -9.43 10.87
CA ASN A 48 -18.40 -8.86 11.99
C ASN A 48 -16.90 -9.13 11.79
N ARG A 49 -16.19 -8.21 11.15
CA ARG A 49 -14.73 -8.18 11.17
C ARG A 49 -14.37 -7.75 12.59
N CYS A 50 -14.24 -8.72 13.47
CA CYS A 50 -13.45 -8.55 14.67
C CYS A 50 -12.00 -8.33 14.21
N LEU A 51 -11.64 -7.06 13.98
CA LEU A 51 -10.27 -6.62 13.69
C LEU A 51 -9.47 -6.68 14.99
N ASN A 52 -9.00 -7.87 15.31
CA ASN A 52 -7.97 -8.09 16.33
C ASN A 52 -6.58 -8.23 15.66
N SER A 53 -6.36 -7.50 14.57
CA SER A 53 -5.07 -7.42 13.91
C SER A 53 -4.38 -6.12 14.28
N ASN A 54 -3.17 -6.21 14.83
CA ASN A 54 -2.32 -5.04 15.03
C ASN A 54 -2.09 -4.33 13.69
N PRO A 55 -2.16 -2.99 13.64
CA PRO A 55 -1.91 -2.23 12.43
C PRO A 55 -0.50 -2.51 11.90
N ARG A 56 -0.40 -2.70 10.60
CA ARG A 56 0.84 -3.02 9.87
C ARG A 56 1.54 -1.77 9.36
N SER A 57 0.78 -0.69 9.15
CA SER A 57 1.32 0.60 8.73
C SER A 57 1.90 1.35 9.90
N VAL A 58 3.09 1.91 9.70
CA VAL A 58 3.81 2.64 10.75
C VAL A 58 4.27 3.98 10.22
N LYS A 59 4.05 5.03 11.00
CA LYS A 59 4.66 6.35 10.78
C LYS A 59 5.93 6.45 11.61
N VAL A 60 7.05 6.74 10.95
CA VAL A 60 8.35 6.90 11.58
C VAL A 60 8.73 8.37 11.60
N VAL A 61 8.85 8.92 12.81
CA VAL A 61 9.31 10.29 13.07
C VAL A 61 10.66 10.18 13.76
N TRP A 62 11.68 10.82 13.18
CA TRP A 62 13.01 10.88 13.78
C TRP A 62 13.10 12.12 14.67
N GLU A 63 13.06 11.95 16.00
CA GLU A 63 13.41 13.05 16.90
C GLU A 63 14.90 13.40 16.74
N HIS A 64 15.19 14.68 16.50
CA HIS A 64 16.55 15.20 16.59
C HIS A 64 16.82 15.55 18.05
N SER A 65 17.41 14.66 18.84
CA SER A 65 18.16 15.00 20.07
C SER A 65 18.77 13.77 20.76
N THR A 66 20.08 13.84 20.99
CA THR A 66 20.82 13.39 22.18
C THR A 66 20.09 12.51 23.20
N ALA A 67 20.44 11.22 23.25
CA ALA A 67 20.75 10.51 24.50
C ALA A 67 21.24 9.09 24.15
N ALA A 68 22.50 8.81 24.50
CA ALA A 68 22.97 7.45 24.69
C ALA A 68 22.26 6.88 25.93
N GLY A 69 21.09 6.31 25.72
CA GLY A 69 20.37 5.51 26.69
C GLY A 69 20.14 4.14 26.07
N THR A 70 20.61 3.10 26.73
CA THR A 70 20.20 1.71 26.50
C THR A 70 18.69 1.58 26.73
N HIS A 71 17.91 2.01 25.74
CA HIS A 71 16.51 1.63 25.63
C HIS A 71 16.51 0.20 25.09
N ASP A 72 15.89 -0.72 25.83
CA ASP A 72 15.46 -2.00 25.29
C ASP A 72 14.77 -1.70 23.95
N LEU A 73 15.41 -2.11 22.86
CA LEU A 73 14.79 -2.02 21.54
C LEU A 73 13.45 -2.77 21.64
N PRO A 74 12.31 -2.15 21.29
CA PRO A 74 11.04 -2.85 21.30
C PRO A 74 11.19 -4.15 20.51
N ASN A 75 10.53 -5.22 20.97
CA ASN A 75 10.64 -6.54 20.37
C ASN A 75 10.32 -6.45 18.86
N ARG A 76 11.36 -6.44 18.03
CA ARG A 76 11.27 -6.19 16.59
C ARG A 76 10.59 -7.38 15.93
N HIS A 77 9.79 -7.12 14.89
CA HIS A 77 9.13 -8.21 14.18
C HIS A 77 10.16 -9.04 13.42
N LYS A 78 10.24 -10.34 13.73
CA LYS A 78 11.25 -11.25 13.16
C LYS A 78 10.79 -11.81 11.82
N VAL A 79 11.61 -11.65 10.79
CA VAL A 79 11.37 -12.15 9.42
C VAL A 79 12.70 -12.56 8.78
N MET A 80 12.69 -13.36 7.70
CA MET A 80 13.91 -13.62 6.93
C MET A 80 14.40 -12.36 6.21
N GLY A 81 13.47 -11.60 5.64
CA GLY A 81 13.80 -10.37 4.93
C GLY A 81 12.70 -9.33 4.98
N PHE A 82 13.06 -8.06 4.89
CA PHE A 82 12.13 -6.95 4.77
C PHE A 82 12.25 -6.28 3.41
N VAL A 83 11.16 -6.16 2.66
CA VAL A 83 11.10 -5.54 1.33
C VAL A 83 10.35 -4.22 1.40
N GLY A 84 11.08 -3.12 1.19
CA GLY A 84 10.53 -1.78 1.07
C GLY A 84 10.39 -1.34 -0.38
N ILE A 85 9.15 -1.18 -0.83
CA ILE A 85 8.83 -0.70 -2.17
C ILE A 85 8.78 0.84 -2.14
N GLN A 86 9.81 1.48 -2.70
CA GLN A 86 9.93 2.93 -2.78
C GLN A 86 8.88 3.50 -3.74
N THR A 87 7.97 4.32 -3.23
CA THR A 87 6.86 4.89 -4.00
C THR A 87 6.65 6.37 -3.68
N GLY A 88 5.91 7.10 -4.51
CA GLY A 88 5.64 8.52 -4.31
C GLY A 88 4.17 8.90 -4.57
N PHE A 89 3.86 10.18 -4.38
CA PHE A 89 2.49 10.70 -4.59
C PHE A 89 2.02 10.60 -6.04
N GLY A 90 2.93 10.56 -7.02
CA GLY A 90 2.61 10.33 -8.44
C GLY A 90 2.34 8.87 -8.81
N SER A 91 2.52 7.93 -7.87
CA SER A 91 2.56 6.49 -8.16
C SER A 91 1.33 5.71 -7.71
N VAL A 92 0.19 6.36 -7.47
CA VAL A 92 -1.05 5.70 -7.00
C VAL A 92 -1.41 4.50 -7.90
N ARG A 93 -1.44 4.69 -9.22
CA ARG A 93 -1.75 3.61 -10.18
C ARG A 93 -0.72 2.48 -10.19
N ARG A 94 0.55 2.77 -9.87
CA ARG A 94 1.59 1.74 -9.75
C ARG A 94 1.32 0.87 -8.52
N ARG A 95 1.03 1.49 -7.37
CA ARG A 95 0.64 0.75 -6.15
C ARG A 95 -0.59 -0.12 -6.38
N GLU A 96 -1.63 0.40 -7.03
CA GLU A 96 -2.79 -0.39 -7.44
C GLU A 96 -2.43 -1.59 -8.33
N SER A 97 -1.51 -1.39 -9.27
CA SER A 97 -1.05 -2.46 -10.18
C SER A 97 -0.27 -3.53 -9.44
N LEU A 98 0.59 -3.13 -8.49
CA LEU A 98 1.33 -4.04 -7.61
C LEU A 98 0.37 -4.88 -6.74
N ARG A 99 -0.65 -4.24 -6.16
CA ARG A 99 -1.70 -4.91 -5.36
C ARG A 99 -2.51 -5.95 -6.13
N LYS A 100 -2.75 -5.69 -7.42
CA LYS A 100 -3.45 -6.62 -8.31
C LYS A 100 -2.55 -7.73 -8.86
N THR A 101 -1.25 -7.71 -8.57
CA THR A 101 -0.28 -8.65 -9.16
C THR A 101 0.53 -9.38 -8.10
N TRP A 102 1.63 -8.81 -7.63
CA TRP A 102 2.63 -9.52 -6.83
C TRP A 102 2.74 -9.06 -5.36
N PHE A 103 2.04 -7.99 -4.97
CA PHE A 103 2.01 -7.48 -3.60
C PHE A 103 0.57 -7.27 -3.12
N PRO A 104 -0.20 -8.36 -2.88
CA PRO A 104 -1.62 -8.28 -2.53
C PRO A 104 -1.85 -7.44 -1.28
N SER A 105 -2.92 -6.65 -1.28
CA SER A 105 -3.30 -5.77 -0.16
C SER A 105 -4.44 -6.30 0.69
N ASP A 106 -5.09 -7.39 0.29
CA ASP A 106 -6.04 -8.05 1.17
C ASP A 106 -5.26 -8.78 2.28
N GLN A 107 -5.76 -8.70 3.51
CA GLN A 107 -5.06 -9.20 4.70
C GLN A 107 -4.63 -10.66 4.56
N GLN A 108 -5.47 -11.52 3.97
CA GLN A 108 -5.19 -12.95 3.80
C GLN A 108 -4.17 -13.20 2.69
N GLY A 109 -4.25 -12.48 1.58
CA GLY A 109 -3.28 -12.52 0.49
C GLY A 109 -1.90 -12.08 0.94
N LEU A 110 -1.82 -10.95 1.65
CA LEU A 110 -0.56 -10.45 2.17
C LEU A 110 0.03 -11.39 3.23
N GLN A 111 -0.78 -11.85 4.19
CA GLN A 111 -0.31 -12.80 5.20
C GLN A 111 0.23 -14.09 4.56
N ARG A 112 -0.48 -14.68 3.59
CA ARG A 112 0.00 -15.87 2.86
C ARG A 112 1.29 -15.61 2.12
N LEU A 113 1.44 -14.43 1.50
CA LEU A 113 2.69 -14.05 0.83
C LEU A 113 3.84 -13.98 1.85
N GLU A 114 3.64 -13.30 2.98
CA GLU A 114 4.67 -13.12 3.99
C GLU A 114 5.06 -14.45 4.66
N GLU A 115 4.10 -15.29 5.01
CA GLU A 115 4.33 -16.60 5.61
C GLU A 115 5.03 -17.58 4.65
N SER A 116 4.60 -17.61 3.38
CA SER A 116 5.17 -18.54 2.39
C SER A 116 6.57 -18.18 1.92
N THR A 117 6.95 -16.91 2.03
CA THR A 117 8.27 -16.41 1.60
C THR A 117 9.22 -16.11 2.76
N GLY A 118 8.69 -15.94 3.98
CA GLY A 118 9.43 -15.39 5.11
C GLY A 118 9.80 -13.92 4.96
N LEU A 119 9.21 -13.22 3.98
CA LEU A 119 9.51 -11.82 3.67
C LEU A 119 8.34 -10.91 4.07
N ALA A 120 8.60 -9.82 4.77
CA ALA A 120 7.60 -8.76 5.00
C ALA A 120 7.68 -7.69 3.89
N PHE A 121 6.54 -7.12 3.50
CA PHE A 121 6.45 -6.15 2.40
C PHE A 121 5.72 -4.88 2.81
N ARG A 122 6.31 -3.70 2.56
CA ARG A 122 5.62 -2.42 2.77
C ARG A 122 5.92 -1.43 1.66
N PHE A 123 4.95 -0.61 1.29
CA PHE A 123 5.19 0.60 0.52
C PHE A 123 5.90 1.63 1.39
N VAL A 124 6.92 2.30 0.86
CA VAL A 124 7.70 3.30 1.57
C VAL A 124 7.54 4.65 0.90
N ILE A 125 6.95 5.58 1.64
CA ILE A 125 6.62 6.92 1.15
C ILE A 125 6.93 7.96 2.21
N GLY A 126 7.44 9.12 1.77
CA GLY A 126 7.64 10.30 2.58
C GLY A 126 6.36 11.13 2.73
N ARG A 127 6.53 12.41 3.01
CA ARG A 127 5.47 13.40 3.13
C ARG A 127 5.54 14.46 2.03
N THR A 128 4.45 15.22 1.91
CA THR A 128 4.38 16.43 1.09
C THR A 128 3.70 17.56 1.86
N SER A 129 3.96 18.81 1.48
CA SER A 129 3.25 20.00 1.99
C SER A 129 1.86 20.16 1.39
N ASP A 130 1.54 19.42 0.32
CA ASP A 130 0.23 19.40 -0.32
C ASP A 130 -0.78 18.63 0.55
N ASN A 131 -1.65 19.37 1.22
CA ASN A 131 -2.67 18.82 2.12
C ASN A 131 -3.66 17.88 1.44
N SER A 132 -3.97 18.11 0.15
CA SER A 132 -4.89 17.25 -0.60
C SER A 132 -4.25 15.88 -0.83
N LYS A 133 -2.99 15.87 -1.28
CA LYS A 133 -2.21 14.63 -1.45
C LYS A 133 -1.99 13.88 -0.14
N MET A 134 -1.72 14.60 0.95
CA MET A 134 -1.60 13.98 2.27
C MET A 134 -2.93 13.38 2.76
N SER A 135 -4.06 14.04 2.48
CA SER A 135 -5.40 13.51 2.81
C SER A 135 -5.70 12.24 2.01
N ALA A 136 -5.43 12.24 0.71
CA ALA A 136 -5.59 11.05 -0.14
C ALA A 136 -4.72 9.88 0.34
N LEU A 137 -3.46 10.14 0.73
CA LEU A 137 -2.59 9.11 1.29
C LEU A 137 -3.12 8.54 2.62
N ARG A 138 -3.67 9.38 3.51
CA ARG A 138 -4.29 8.89 4.76
C ARG A 138 -5.46 7.94 4.50
N ASN A 139 -6.29 8.26 3.50
CA ASN A 139 -7.39 7.37 3.10
C ASN A 139 -6.85 6.04 2.57
N GLU A 140 -5.82 6.07 1.73
CA GLU A 140 -5.19 4.86 1.20
C GLU A 140 -4.54 4.00 2.30
N VAL A 141 -3.87 4.63 3.27
CA VAL A 141 -3.30 3.93 4.44
C VAL A 141 -4.41 3.28 5.28
N ALA A 142 -5.51 3.99 5.51
CA ALA A 142 -6.65 3.45 6.25
C ALA A 142 -7.35 2.28 5.51
N GLU A 143 -7.30 2.28 4.18
CA GLU A 143 -7.90 1.23 3.35
C GLU A 143 -7.05 -0.05 3.30
N TYR A 144 -5.73 0.10 3.11
CA TYR A 144 -4.86 -1.04 2.79
C TYR A 144 -3.90 -1.47 3.91
N ASP A 145 -3.59 -0.58 4.84
CA ASP A 145 -2.68 -0.85 5.97
C ASP A 145 -1.32 -1.48 5.55
N ASP A 146 -0.73 -1.03 4.44
CA ASP A 146 0.49 -1.63 3.85
C ASP A 146 1.69 -0.67 3.72
N PHE A 147 1.78 0.38 4.55
CA PHE A 147 2.78 1.47 4.41
C PHE A 147 3.78 1.63 5.55
N ILE A 148 5.00 2.05 5.22
CA ILE A 148 5.90 2.81 6.10
C ILE A 148 5.88 4.26 5.64
N LEU A 149 5.47 5.16 6.54
CA LEU A 149 5.44 6.60 6.32
C LEU A 149 6.67 7.25 6.95
N LEU A 150 7.55 7.80 6.12
CA LEU A 150 8.79 8.46 6.56
C LEU A 150 8.59 9.97 6.72
N ASP A 151 9.18 10.57 7.74
CA ASP A 151 9.22 12.03 7.90
C ASP A 151 10.30 12.69 7.01
N ILE A 152 10.19 12.50 5.70
CA ILE A 152 11.05 13.11 4.68
C ILE A 152 10.18 13.70 3.58
N GLN A 153 10.49 14.91 3.14
CA GLN A 153 9.82 15.55 2.01
C GLN A 153 10.12 14.78 0.71
N GLU A 154 9.07 14.34 0.00
CA GLU A 154 9.16 13.63 -1.27
C GLU A 154 9.65 14.56 -2.39
N GLU A 155 10.90 14.33 -2.80
CA GLU A 155 11.57 15.02 -3.90
C GLU A 155 12.58 14.06 -4.55
N TYR A 156 12.76 14.14 -5.86
CA TYR A 156 13.70 13.27 -6.58
C TYR A 156 15.15 13.45 -6.10
N SER A 157 15.56 14.69 -5.85
CA SER A 157 16.88 15.02 -5.29
C SER A 157 17.10 14.44 -3.89
N LYS A 158 16.04 14.04 -3.18
CA LYS A 158 16.09 13.49 -1.83
C LYS A 158 15.96 11.98 -1.75
N LEU A 159 15.97 11.28 -2.89
CA LEU A 159 15.97 9.81 -2.93
C LEU A 159 17.07 9.14 -2.08
N PRO A 160 18.33 9.66 -2.05
CA PRO A 160 19.34 9.09 -1.15
C PRO A 160 18.96 9.21 0.33
N TYR A 161 18.38 10.34 0.76
CA TYR A 161 17.93 10.54 2.14
C TYR A 161 16.74 9.64 2.48
N LYS A 162 15.78 9.52 1.55
CA LYS A 162 14.66 8.58 1.69
C LYS A 162 15.14 7.13 1.84
N THR A 163 16.11 6.73 1.02
CA THR A 163 16.71 5.39 1.08
C THR A 163 17.38 5.13 2.42
N LEU A 164 18.16 6.09 2.93
CA LEU A 164 18.78 5.96 4.25
C LEU A 164 17.72 5.88 5.37
N ALA A 165 16.71 6.74 5.35
CA ALA A 165 15.63 6.72 6.34
C ALA A 165 14.80 5.43 6.27
N PHE A 166 14.59 4.87 5.07
CA PHE A 166 14.01 3.56 4.88
C PHE A 166 14.81 2.49 5.62
N PHE A 167 16.13 2.41 5.40
CA PHE A 167 16.95 1.39 6.07
C PHE A 167 16.98 1.59 7.58
N LYS A 168 17.06 2.84 8.07
CA LYS A 168 16.95 3.14 9.51
C LYS A 168 15.60 2.69 10.08
N ALA A 169 14.50 3.01 9.41
CA ALA A 169 13.15 2.65 9.83
C ALA A 169 12.96 1.12 9.84
N ALA A 170 13.34 0.46 8.75
CA ALA A 170 13.21 -0.98 8.60
C ALA A 170 14.03 -1.73 9.66
N TYR A 171 15.27 -1.29 9.92
CA TYR A 171 16.14 -1.89 10.93
C TYR A 171 15.60 -1.74 12.37
N ALA A 172 14.94 -0.60 12.65
CA ALA A 172 14.31 -0.35 13.94
C ALA A 172 13.02 -1.16 14.15
N LEU A 173 12.27 -1.44 13.07
CA LEU A 173 10.97 -2.11 13.15
C LEU A 173 11.05 -3.64 12.99
N PHE A 174 12.02 -4.12 12.20
CA PHE A 174 12.13 -5.53 11.82
C PHE A 174 13.52 -6.06 12.18
N GLU A 175 13.56 -7.24 12.78
CA GLU A 175 14.77 -8.05 12.92
C GLU A 175 14.80 -9.02 11.74
N ALA A 176 15.62 -8.72 10.74
CA ALA A 176 15.68 -9.46 9.49
C ALA A 176 17.12 -9.76 9.07
N ASP A 177 17.34 -10.88 8.37
CA ASP A 177 18.66 -11.23 7.81
C ASP A 177 19.02 -10.28 6.64
N PHE A 178 18.00 -9.83 5.90
CA PHE A 178 18.15 -8.93 4.76
C PHE A 178 17.11 -7.80 4.74
N TYR A 179 17.54 -6.64 4.23
CA TYR A 179 16.67 -5.52 3.91
C TYR A 179 16.79 -5.20 2.43
N VAL A 180 15.65 -5.17 1.73
CA VAL A 180 15.56 -5.05 0.28
C VAL A 180 14.90 -3.74 -0.07
N LYS A 181 15.57 -2.93 -0.89
CA LYS A 181 14.97 -1.78 -1.54
C LYS A 181 14.47 -2.23 -2.92
N ALA A 182 13.23 -1.89 -3.26
CA ALA A 182 12.64 -2.11 -4.59
C ALA A 182 11.95 -0.82 -5.08
N ASP A 183 11.93 -0.57 -6.39
CA ASP A 183 11.08 0.50 -6.98
C ASP A 183 9.66 -0.01 -7.23
N ASP A 184 8.71 0.92 -7.36
CA ASP A 184 7.30 0.63 -7.64
C ASP A 184 6.97 0.40 -9.13
N ASP A 185 7.96 0.44 -10.02
CA ASP A 185 7.84 0.19 -11.46
C ASP A 185 8.59 -1.06 -11.94
N ILE A 186 8.75 -2.05 -11.05
CA ILE A 186 9.25 -3.38 -11.40
C ILE A 186 8.19 -4.46 -11.19
N TYR A 187 8.43 -5.61 -11.83
CA TYR A 187 7.78 -6.86 -11.46
C TYR A 187 8.75 -7.69 -10.61
N LEU A 188 8.34 -8.01 -9.39
CA LEU A 188 9.11 -8.86 -8.48
C LEU A 188 8.49 -10.26 -8.44
N ARG A 189 9.36 -11.26 -8.29
CA ARG A 189 9.00 -12.65 -7.97
C ARG A 189 9.38 -12.96 -6.52
N PRO A 190 8.46 -12.81 -5.55
CA PRO A 190 8.77 -13.00 -4.13
C PRO A 190 9.33 -14.38 -3.78
N ASP A 191 8.85 -15.43 -4.45
CA ASP A 191 9.34 -16.80 -4.34
C ASP A 191 10.84 -16.90 -4.66
N ARG A 192 11.26 -16.29 -5.78
CA ARG A 192 12.65 -16.31 -6.23
C ARG A 192 13.56 -15.44 -5.37
N LEU A 193 13.03 -14.30 -4.90
CA LEU A 193 13.77 -13.45 -3.96
C LEU A 193 14.01 -14.19 -2.64
N SER A 194 12.99 -14.83 -2.06
CA SER A 194 13.12 -15.61 -0.83
C SER A 194 14.20 -16.70 -0.94
N LEU A 195 14.17 -17.49 -2.01
CA LEU A 195 15.18 -18.53 -2.25
C LEU A 195 16.60 -17.98 -2.38
N LEU A 196 16.76 -16.82 -3.05
CA LEU A 196 18.05 -16.15 -3.17
C LEU A 196 18.57 -15.69 -1.80
N LEU A 197 17.75 -15.01 -1.02
CA LEU A 197 18.15 -14.51 0.30
C LEU A 197 18.46 -15.66 1.27
N ALA A 198 17.64 -16.73 1.26
CA ALA A 198 17.87 -17.91 2.07
C ALA A 198 19.20 -18.61 1.72
N LYS A 199 19.62 -18.58 0.46
CA LYS A 199 20.92 -19.12 0.01
C LYS A 199 22.09 -18.27 0.51
N GLU A 200 21.96 -16.96 0.48
CA GLU A 200 23.06 -16.03 0.79
C GLU A 200 23.15 -15.67 2.30
N ARG A 201 22.21 -16.13 3.14
CA ARG A 201 22.10 -15.78 4.58
C ARG A 201 23.33 -16.07 5.43
N SER A 202 24.21 -17.00 5.03
CA SER A 202 25.44 -17.29 5.77
C SER A 202 26.51 -16.21 5.59
N HIS A 203 26.36 -15.33 4.61
CA HIS A 203 27.29 -14.25 4.30
C HIS A 203 26.79 -12.95 4.93
N THR A 204 27.43 -12.52 6.02
CA THR A 204 26.90 -11.41 6.82
C THR A 204 27.21 -10.02 6.23
N GLN A 205 28.14 -9.90 5.28
CA GLN A 205 28.48 -8.65 4.58
C GLN A 205 28.05 -8.66 3.12
N THR A 206 26.76 -8.89 2.89
CA THR A 206 26.22 -9.14 1.55
C THR A 206 25.53 -7.91 0.99
N TYR A 207 25.92 -7.55 -0.24
CA TYR A 207 25.26 -6.55 -1.07
C TYR A 207 24.90 -7.17 -2.42
N ILE A 208 23.62 -7.44 -2.63
CA ILE A 208 23.10 -8.12 -3.82
C ILE A 208 22.37 -7.12 -4.70
N GLY A 209 22.70 -7.10 -5.97
CA GLY A 209 21.93 -6.40 -6.98
C GLY A 209 22.53 -6.62 -8.37
N CYS A 210 21.95 -5.98 -9.38
CA CYS A 210 22.60 -5.90 -10.68
C CYS A 210 23.77 -4.91 -10.56
N MET A 211 24.96 -5.43 -10.23
CA MET A 211 26.12 -4.60 -9.95
C MET A 211 26.67 -3.97 -11.23
N LYS A 212 26.99 -2.68 -11.16
CA LYS A 212 27.42 -1.86 -12.29
C LYS A 212 28.56 -0.95 -11.88
N LYS A 213 29.32 -0.54 -12.90
CA LYS A 213 30.30 0.53 -12.87
C LYS A 213 30.13 1.34 -14.17
N GLY A 214 30.52 2.61 -14.16
CA GLY A 214 30.41 3.46 -15.35
C GLY A 214 30.99 4.84 -15.12
N PRO A 215 31.06 5.66 -16.19
CA PRO A 215 31.62 7.00 -16.12
C PRO A 215 30.76 7.90 -15.22
N VAL A 216 31.42 8.80 -14.49
CA VAL A 216 30.73 9.90 -13.82
C VAL A 216 30.24 10.88 -14.88
N PHE A 217 28.96 11.25 -14.83
CA PHE A 217 28.38 12.15 -15.82
C PHE A 217 28.74 13.60 -15.47
N THR A 218 29.64 14.20 -16.24
CA THR A 218 30.13 15.57 -16.02
C THR A 218 29.47 16.62 -16.92
N ASP A 219 28.59 16.23 -17.84
CA ASP A 219 27.84 17.16 -18.70
C ASP A 219 26.53 17.59 -18.01
N PRO A 220 26.33 18.89 -17.72
CA PRO A 220 25.10 19.43 -17.10
C PRO A 220 23.80 19.13 -17.84
N LYS A 221 23.87 18.76 -19.13
CA LYS A 221 22.69 18.41 -19.94
C LYS A 221 22.22 16.98 -19.73
N LEU A 222 23.03 16.13 -19.10
CA LEU A 222 22.68 14.74 -18.85
C LEU A 222 21.83 14.62 -17.58
N LYS A 223 20.82 13.74 -17.62
CA LYS A 223 19.91 13.48 -16.50
C LYS A 223 20.62 13.21 -15.17
N TRP A 224 21.79 12.58 -15.24
CA TRP A 224 22.56 12.11 -14.08
C TRP A 224 23.81 12.95 -13.83
N TYR A 225 23.84 14.19 -14.31
CA TYR A 225 24.94 15.11 -14.06
C TYR A 225 25.32 15.17 -12.58
N GLU A 226 26.61 14.99 -12.30
CA GLU A 226 27.17 15.05 -10.96
C GLU A 226 27.96 16.35 -10.76
N PRO A 227 27.39 17.36 -10.07
CA PRO A 227 28.06 18.64 -9.83
C PRO A 227 29.34 18.48 -8.99
N LEU A 228 29.44 17.44 -8.16
CA LEU A 228 30.62 17.15 -7.34
C LEU A 228 31.50 16.05 -7.96
N SER A 229 31.49 15.92 -9.28
CA SER A 229 32.22 14.85 -10.00
C SER A 229 33.72 14.80 -9.69
N HIS A 230 34.31 15.96 -9.36
CA HIS A 230 35.71 16.06 -8.93
C HIS A 230 36.02 15.25 -7.65
N LEU A 231 35.03 14.97 -6.79
CA LEU A 231 35.19 14.13 -5.60
C LEU A 231 35.12 12.63 -5.92
N LEU A 232 34.47 12.25 -7.01
CA LEU A 232 34.24 10.84 -7.39
C LEU A 232 35.30 10.32 -8.39
N GLY A 233 35.94 11.23 -9.14
CA GLY A 233 36.87 10.87 -10.21
C GLY A 233 36.15 10.53 -11.52
N LYS A 234 36.78 9.70 -12.36
CA LYS A 234 36.28 9.42 -13.72
C LYS A 234 35.15 8.39 -13.76
N GLU A 235 35.05 7.52 -12.76
CA GLU A 235 34.10 6.41 -12.73
C GLU A 235 33.45 6.30 -11.36
N TYR A 236 32.16 5.94 -11.33
CA TYR A 236 31.48 5.64 -10.08
C TYR A 236 32.09 4.40 -9.40
N PHE A 237 31.98 4.35 -8.07
CA PHE A 237 32.21 3.12 -7.31
C PHE A 237 31.31 1.99 -7.79
N PHE A 238 31.72 0.75 -7.57
CA PHE A 238 30.89 -0.40 -7.90
C PHE A 238 29.62 -0.40 -7.03
N HIS A 239 28.45 -0.41 -7.67
CA HIS A 239 27.17 -0.25 -6.99
C HIS A 239 26.06 -1.07 -7.66
N ALA A 240 25.01 -1.40 -6.92
CA ALA A 240 23.84 -2.04 -7.51
C ALA A 240 23.00 -1.03 -8.31
N TYR A 241 22.42 -1.51 -9.40
CA TYR A 241 21.47 -0.75 -10.18
C TYR A 241 20.22 -0.41 -9.37
N GLY A 242 19.67 0.78 -9.63
CA GLY A 242 18.57 1.37 -8.85
C GLY A 242 17.34 0.49 -8.58
N PRO A 243 16.77 -0.24 -9.56
CA PRO A 243 15.45 -0.86 -9.42
C PRO A 243 15.28 -1.79 -8.21
N ILE A 244 16.28 -2.61 -7.89
CA ILE A 244 16.24 -3.50 -6.73
C ILE A 244 17.64 -3.86 -6.24
N TYR A 245 17.83 -3.88 -4.92
CA TYR A 245 19.00 -4.45 -4.27
C TYR A 245 18.70 -4.86 -2.82
N ALA A 246 19.47 -5.82 -2.30
CA ALA A 246 19.38 -6.36 -0.95
C ALA A 246 20.68 -6.14 -0.19
N LEU A 247 20.57 -5.74 1.07
CA LEU A 247 21.67 -5.58 2.01
C LEU A 247 21.44 -6.51 3.20
N SER A 248 22.48 -7.21 3.65
CA SER A 248 22.41 -8.00 4.88
C SER A 248 22.28 -7.12 6.12
N ALA A 249 21.84 -7.73 7.23
CA ALA A 249 21.66 -7.06 8.51
C ALA A 249 22.90 -6.28 8.97
N ASP A 250 24.11 -6.85 8.90
CA ASP A 250 25.33 -6.17 9.35
C ASP A 250 25.68 -4.96 8.48
N VAL A 251 25.42 -5.04 7.17
CA VAL A 251 25.62 -3.92 6.24
C VAL A 251 24.66 -2.79 6.59
N VAL A 252 23.39 -3.09 6.80
CA VAL A 252 22.39 -2.10 7.20
C VAL A 252 22.71 -1.52 8.58
N SER A 253 23.07 -2.35 9.56
CA SER A 253 23.50 -1.91 10.89
C SER A 253 24.63 -0.88 10.81
N SER A 254 25.64 -1.16 9.97
CA SER A 254 26.75 -0.23 9.71
C SER A 254 26.25 1.10 9.11
N LEU A 255 25.32 1.07 8.15
CA LEU A 255 24.73 2.29 7.57
C LEU A 255 23.93 3.11 8.58
N VAL A 256 23.20 2.44 9.49
CA VAL A 256 22.36 3.09 10.50
C VAL A 256 23.22 3.77 11.56
N VAL A 257 24.32 3.13 11.99
CA VAL A 257 25.24 3.64 13.02
C VAL A 257 26.11 4.80 12.51
N LEU A 258 26.57 4.77 11.25
CA LEU A 258 27.54 5.74 10.71
C LEU A 258 27.05 7.19 10.57
N ARG A 259 25.79 7.52 10.91
CA ARG A 259 25.22 8.85 10.62
C ARG A 259 24.32 9.41 11.73
N ASN A 260 24.80 9.38 12.97
CA ASN A 260 24.22 10.16 14.07
C ASN A 260 24.80 11.58 14.17
N ASP A 261 25.90 11.87 13.47
CA ASP A 261 26.53 13.19 13.45
C ASP A 261 26.54 13.75 12.02
N SER A 262 26.32 15.05 11.87
CA SER A 262 26.39 15.87 10.64
C SER A 262 25.16 15.86 9.69
N TYR A 263 24.10 16.55 10.11
CA TYR A 263 23.35 17.40 9.18
C TYR A 263 24.02 18.77 9.13
N VAL A 264 24.86 18.99 8.11
CA VAL A 264 25.23 20.34 7.72
C VAL A 264 24.00 20.94 7.06
N SER A 265 23.36 21.86 7.77
CA SER A 265 22.45 22.84 7.20
C SER A 265 23.21 23.56 6.08
N GLY A 266 22.87 23.25 4.82
CA GLY A 266 23.32 24.06 3.70
C GLY A 266 22.67 25.44 3.83
N THR A 267 23.51 26.43 4.09
CA THR A 267 23.24 27.86 3.95
C THR A 267 22.81 28.21 2.53
#